data_AF-A0A1J4UHY0-F1
#
_entry.id   AF-A0A1J4UHY0-F1
#
_cell.length_a   1.000
_cell.length_b   1.000
_cell.length_c   1.000
_cell.angle_alpha   90.00
_cell.angle_beta   90.00
_cell.angle_gamma   90.00
#
_symmetry.space_group_name_H-M   'P 1'
#
loop_
_entity.id
_entity.type
_entity.pdbx_description
1 polymer ?
#
loop_
_entity_poly.entity_id
_entity_poly.type
_entity_poly.pdbx_seq_one_letter_code
_entity_poly.pdbx_strand_id
1 'polypeptide(L)'
;MALEKRTQNAILIFLLAVVLLLAALFFLKNQDNEITTEEFLKSVESSEKFVLVQDLRGAENTEQRRAVINCGIDLAGSLGLLGKEPENIKIAAYEGENCIIENRTTSIAECEPLKWGAIAFNVKYGQEGTKFYPNRAEIEVSPIYGGRCLISAGQAE
;
A
#
# COMPACT_ATOMS: atom_id res chain seq x y z
N MET A 1 -32.87 45.73 7.04
CA MET A 1 -31.54 45.58 7.66
C MET A 1 -31.44 44.41 8.67
N ALA A 2 -32.36 44.23 9.63
CA ALA A 2 -32.27 43.10 10.57
C ALA A 2 -32.58 41.72 9.94
N LEU A 3 -33.41 41.67 8.89
CA LEU A 3 -33.78 40.44 8.20
C LEU A 3 -32.62 39.86 7.39
N GLU A 4 -31.87 40.71 6.66
CA GLU A 4 -30.72 40.31 5.84
C GLU A 4 -29.59 39.67 6.66
N LYS A 5 -29.34 40.21 7.87
CA LYS A 5 -28.32 39.69 8.78
C LYS A 5 -28.64 38.27 9.29
N ARG A 6 -29.93 37.93 9.42
CA ARG A 6 -30.35 36.58 9.82
C ARG A 6 -30.17 35.56 8.70
N THR A 7 -30.52 35.93 7.47
CA THR A 7 -30.30 35.08 6.29
C THR A 7 -28.81 34.84 6.02
N GLN A 8 -27.96 35.84 6.19
CA GLN A 8 -26.52 35.69 5.98
C GLN A 8 -25.88 34.73 7.01
N ASN A 9 -26.27 34.84 8.29
CA ASN A 9 -25.81 33.92 9.34
C ASN A 9 -26.28 32.49 9.08
N ALA A 10 -27.51 32.29 8.62
CA ALA A 10 -28.04 30.96 8.31
C ALA A 10 -27.27 30.29 7.16
N ILE A 11 -26.93 31.04 6.10
CA ILE A 11 -26.13 30.54 4.98
C ILE A 11 -24.73 30.15 5.45
N LEU A 12 -24.10 30.96 6.30
CA LEU A 12 -22.75 30.68 6.81
C LEU A 12 -22.72 29.40 7.65
N ILE A 13 -23.71 29.20 8.52
CA ILE A 13 -23.85 27.99 9.34
C ILE A 13 -24.07 26.76 8.45
N PHE A 14 -24.91 26.89 7.43
CA PHE A 14 -25.18 25.80 6.49
C PHE A 14 -23.91 25.41 5.71
N LEU A 15 -23.17 26.39 5.16
CA LEU A 15 -21.91 26.13 4.46
C LEU A 15 -20.87 25.46 5.37
N LEU A 16 -20.75 25.92 6.62
CA LEU A 16 -19.85 25.31 7.59
C LEU A 16 -20.24 23.85 7.88
N ALA A 17 -21.53 23.56 8.04
CA ALA A 17 -22.02 22.20 8.25
C ALA A 17 -21.73 21.28 7.05
N VAL A 18 -21.87 21.78 5.82
CA VAL A 18 -21.53 21.03 4.60
C VAL A 18 -20.03 20.72 4.54
N VAL A 19 -19.16 21.70 4.84
CA VAL A 19 -17.71 21.49 4.85
C VAL A 19 -17.30 20.47 5.91
N LEU A 20 -17.88 20.54 7.11
CA LEU A 20 -17.61 19.57 8.18
C LEU A 20 -18.09 18.16 7.80
N LEU A 21 -19.24 18.03 7.15
CA LEU A 21 -19.75 16.75 6.67
C LEU A 21 -18.82 16.15 5.61
N LEU A 22 -18.37 16.95 4.63
CA LEU A 22 -17.42 16.50 3.61
C LEU A 22 -16.08 16.08 4.21
N ALA A 23 -15.57 16.83 5.19
CA ALA A 23 -14.36 16.46 5.92
C ALA A 23 -14.53 15.14 6.68
N ALA A 24 -15.66 14.96 7.39
CA ALA A 24 -15.95 13.72 8.12
C ALA A 24 -16.05 12.51 7.17
N LEU A 25 -16.72 12.64 6.03
CA LEU A 25 -16.80 11.59 5.01
C LEU A 25 -15.43 11.26 4.42
N PHE A 26 -14.58 12.28 4.22
CA PHE A 26 -13.21 12.08 3.76
C PHE A 26 -12.37 11.33 4.81
N PHE A 27 -12.49 11.67 6.09
CA PHE A 27 -11.80 10.99 7.19
C PHE A 27 -12.28 9.55 7.39
N LEU A 28 -13.58 9.30 7.31
CA LEU A 28 -14.15 7.95 7.45
C LEU A 28 -13.74 7.03 6.29
N LYS A 29 -13.53 7.57 5.08
CA LYS A 29 -13.08 6.80 3.92
C LYS A 29 -11.62 6.31 4.05
N ASN A 30 -10.81 6.97 4.88
CA ASN A 30 -9.39 6.66 5.04
C ASN A 30 -9.08 5.80 6.27
N GLN A 31 -10.08 5.22 6.95
CA GLN A 31 -9.80 4.12 7.87
C GLN A 31 -9.45 2.89 7.04
N ASP A 32 -8.15 2.69 6.85
CA ASP A 32 -7.57 1.45 6.32
C ASP A 32 -7.88 0.31 7.30
N ASN A 33 -9.09 -0.23 7.18
CA ASN A 33 -9.49 -1.40 7.95
C ASN A 33 -8.73 -2.61 7.41
N GLU A 34 -8.09 -3.34 8.31
CA GLU A 34 -7.49 -4.64 7.97
C GLU A 34 -8.60 -5.58 7.50
N ILE A 35 -8.33 -6.32 6.41
CA ILE A 35 -9.23 -7.31 5.82
C ILE A 35 -8.61 -8.70 5.91
N THR A 36 -9.42 -9.72 5.66
CA THR A 36 -8.95 -11.11 5.63
C THR A 36 -8.10 -11.38 4.38
N THR A 37 -7.29 -12.44 4.44
CA THR A 37 -6.49 -12.92 3.30
C THR A 37 -7.39 -13.24 2.09
N GLU A 38 -8.54 -13.87 2.32
CA GLU A 38 -9.50 -14.24 1.28
C GLU A 38 -10.12 -13.02 0.59
N GLU A 39 -10.45 -11.97 1.35
CA GLU A 39 -10.94 -10.71 0.79
C GLU A 39 -9.85 -10.03 -0.04
N PHE A 40 -8.62 -10.03 0.44
CA PHE A 40 -7.49 -9.45 -0.29
C PHE A 40 -7.19 -10.21 -1.59
N LEU A 41 -7.26 -11.55 -1.58
CA LEU A 41 -7.08 -12.37 -2.77
C LEU A 41 -8.11 -12.04 -3.86
N LYS A 42 -9.37 -11.78 -3.49
CA LYS A 42 -10.38 -11.28 -4.46
C LYS A 42 -9.96 -9.94 -5.06
N SER A 43 -9.40 -9.03 -4.27
CA SER A 43 -8.83 -7.78 -4.79
C SER A 43 -7.69 -8.04 -5.77
N VAL A 44 -6.78 -8.96 -5.46
CA VAL A 44 -5.67 -9.37 -6.35
C VAL A 44 -6.19 -9.99 -7.64
N GLU A 45 -7.17 -10.88 -7.57
CA GLU A 45 -7.77 -11.51 -8.75
C GLU A 45 -8.42 -10.47 -9.66
N SER A 46 -9.17 -9.52 -9.10
CA SER A 46 -9.88 -8.49 -9.85
C SER A 46 -8.99 -7.35 -10.37
N SER A 47 -7.80 -7.14 -9.80
CA SER A 47 -6.90 -6.06 -10.22
C SER A 47 -6.09 -6.44 -11.45
N GLU A 48 -5.91 -5.46 -12.34
CA GLU A 48 -4.98 -5.55 -13.47
C GLU A 48 -3.59 -5.04 -13.10
N LYS A 49 -3.51 -4.03 -12.21
CA LYS A 49 -2.26 -3.31 -11.90
C LYS A 49 -1.73 -3.67 -10.53
N PHE A 50 -0.41 -3.85 -10.45
CA PHE A 50 0.29 -4.22 -9.23
C PHE A 50 1.54 -3.37 -9.05
N VAL A 51 1.83 -3.05 -7.80
CA VAL A 51 3.09 -2.43 -7.41
C VAL A 51 3.70 -3.25 -6.30
N LEU A 52 4.97 -3.61 -6.45
CA LEU A 52 5.75 -4.23 -5.40
C LEU A 52 6.77 -3.21 -4.92
N VAL A 53 6.71 -2.87 -3.63
CA VAL A 53 7.63 -1.94 -2.99
C VAL A 53 8.51 -2.70 -2.01
N GLN A 54 9.82 -2.70 -2.24
CA GLN A 54 10.84 -3.24 -1.34
C GLN A 54 11.41 -2.09 -0.49
N ASP A 55 10.90 -1.91 0.73
CA ASP A 55 11.36 -0.86 1.64
C ASP A 55 12.59 -1.32 2.45
N LEU A 56 13.76 -0.79 2.07
CA LEU A 56 15.05 -1.13 2.68
C LEU A 56 15.42 -0.19 3.84
N ARG A 57 14.61 0.84 4.15
CA ARG A 57 14.97 1.90 5.11
C ARG A 57 15.07 1.41 6.56
N GLY A 58 14.38 0.32 6.89
CA GLY A 58 14.45 -0.35 8.19
C GLY A 58 15.45 -1.51 8.27
N ALA A 59 16.15 -1.82 7.18
CA ALA A 59 17.10 -2.93 7.10
C ALA A 59 18.54 -2.41 7.26
N GLU A 60 19.11 -2.61 8.45
CA GLU A 60 20.38 -2.03 8.90
C GLU A 60 21.62 -2.74 8.33
N ASN A 61 21.48 -3.98 7.86
CA ASN A 61 22.59 -4.77 7.33
C ASN A 61 22.24 -5.53 6.04
N THR A 62 23.27 -6.09 5.40
CA THR A 62 23.14 -6.78 4.10
C THR A 62 22.19 -7.98 4.15
N GLU A 63 22.16 -8.72 5.24
CA GLU A 63 21.29 -9.90 5.40
C GLU A 63 19.82 -9.49 5.45
N GLN A 64 19.49 -8.47 6.25
CA GLN A 64 18.14 -7.90 6.35
C GLN A 64 17.67 -7.32 5.01
N ARG A 65 18.55 -6.57 4.32
CA ARG A 65 18.24 -6.02 2.99
C ARG A 65 17.99 -7.13 1.97
N ARG A 66 18.79 -8.20 2.02
CA ARG A 66 18.60 -9.38 1.18
C ARG A 66 17.27 -10.09 1.47
N ALA A 67 16.86 -10.19 2.73
CA ALA A 67 15.56 -10.79 3.08
C ALA A 67 14.38 -10.03 2.43
N VAL A 68 14.37 -8.70 2.52
CA VAL A 68 13.35 -7.85 1.87
C VAL A 68 13.36 -8.04 0.35
N ILE A 69 14.55 -8.03 -0.26
CA ILE A 69 14.69 -8.19 -1.71
C ILE A 69 14.20 -9.57 -2.17
N ASN A 70 14.64 -10.64 -1.50
CA ASN A 70 14.25 -12.01 -1.84
C ASN A 70 12.75 -12.22 -1.71
N CYS A 71 12.14 -11.72 -0.63
CA CYS A 71 10.68 -11.78 -0.49
C CYS A 71 9.96 -11.06 -1.64
N GLY A 72 10.44 -9.88 -2.05
CA GLY A 72 9.89 -9.19 -3.22
C GLY A 72 10.03 -9.96 -4.54
N ILE A 73 11.14 -10.70 -4.73
CA ILE A 73 11.32 -11.57 -5.90
C ILE A 73 10.32 -12.72 -5.89
N ASP A 74 10.13 -13.38 -4.74
CA ASP A 74 9.19 -14.49 -4.60
C ASP A 74 7.73 -14.05 -4.84
N LEU A 75 7.35 -12.85 -4.36
CA LEU A 75 6.03 -12.26 -4.61
C LEU A 75 5.83 -11.92 -6.08
N ALA A 76 6.83 -11.31 -6.73
CA ALA A 76 6.77 -11.02 -8.17
C ALA A 76 6.59 -12.32 -8.99
N GLY A 77 7.31 -13.38 -8.62
CA GLY A 77 7.12 -14.71 -9.22
C GLY A 77 5.71 -15.27 -8.98
N SER A 78 5.18 -15.11 -7.77
CA SER A 78 3.83 -15.55 -7.40
C SER A 78 2.75 -14.82 -8.19
N LEU A 79 2.88 -13.51 -8.43
CA LEU A 79 1.97 -12.74 -9.27
C LEU A 79 1.96 -13.23 -10.73
N GLY A 80 3.12 -13.61 -11.26
CA GLY A 80 3.22 -14.24 -12.58
C GLY A 80 2.48 -15.58 -12.65
N LEU A 81 2.53 -16.40 -11.59
CA LEU A 81 1.77 -17.66 -11.50
C LEU A 81 0.25 -17.45 -11.44
N LEU A 82 -0.21 -16.29 -10.94
CA LEU A 82 -1.62 -15.89 -10.96
C LEU A 82 -2.07 -15.32 -12.32
N GLY A 83 -1.24 -15.44 -13.36
CA GLY A 83 -1.56 -15.00 -14.71
C GLY A 83 -1.56 -13.48 -14.88
N LYS A 84 -0.86 -12.74 -14.01
CA LYS A 84 -0.72 -11.29 -14.15
C LYS A 84 0.40 -10.99 -15.13
N GLU A 85 0.09 -10.17 -16.12
CA GLU A 85 1.06 -9.80 -17.17
C GLU A 85 2.23 -8.99 -16.56
N PRO A 86 3.50 -9.31 -16.91
CA PRO A 86 4.68 -8.64 -16.34
C PRO A 86 4.69 -7.12 -16.50
N GLU A 87 4.12 -6.61 -17.59
CA GLU A 87 4.01 -5.17 -17.88
C GLU A 87 3.12 -4.40 -16.89
N ASN A 88 2.21 -5.11 -16.23
CA ASN A 88 1.31 -4.55 -15.22
C ASN A 88 1.86 -4.62 -13.79
N ILE A 89 3.05 -5.18 -13.61
CA ILE A 89 3.73 -5.28 -12.33
C ILE A 89 4.87 -4.27 -12.30
N LYS A 90 4.73 -3.22 -11.49
CA LYS A 90 5.82 -2.27 -11.23
C LYS A 90 6.56 -2.66 -9.97
N ILE A 91 7.89 -2.67 -10.03
CA ILE A 91 8.76 -2.97 -8.89
C ILE A 91 9.54 -1.72 -8.54
N ALA A 92 9.49 -1.33 -7.28
CA ALA A 92 10.22 -0.20 -6.72
C ALA A 92 10.95 -0.62 -5.45
N ALA A 93 12.11 -0.02 -5.19
CA ALA A 93 12.84 -0.19 -3.93
C ALA A 93 13.03 1.16 -3.25
N TYR A 94 12.74 1.27 -1.96
CA TYR A 94 12.99 2.49 -1.18
C TYR A 94 14.30 2.35 -0.40
N GLU A 95 15.22 3.30 -0.58
CA GLU A 95 16.52 3.34 0.10
C GLU A 95 16.83 4.77 0.56
N GLY A 96 16.88 4.97 1.88
CA GLY A 96 16.98 6.32 2.46
C GLY A 96 15.77 7.18 2.06
N GLU A 97 16.02 8.29 1.38
CA GLU A 97 14.97 9.17 0.83
C GLU A 97 14.67 8.90 -0.65
N ASN A 98 15.36 7.92 -1.24
CA ASN A 98 15.27 7.61 -2.65
C ASN A 98 14.32 6.44 -2.91
N CYS A 99 13.74 6.45 -4.09
CA CYS A 99 13.04 5.34 -4.71
C CYS A 99 13.75 4.94 -6.00
N ILE A 100 14.00 3.64 -6.17
CA ILE A 100 14.62 3.06 -7.35
C ILE A 100 13.54 2.31 -8.13
N ILE A 101 13.28 2.72 -9.38
CA ILE A 101 12.31 2.11 -10.28
C ILE A 101 12.89 2.02 -11.69
N GLU A 102 12.83 0.84 -12.33
CA GLU A 102 13.29 0.64 -13.72
C GLU A 102 14.72 1.19 -13.98
N ASN A 103 15.64 0.99 -13.03
CA ASN A 103 17.01 1.52 -13.04
C ASN A 103 17.14 3.06 -12.96
N ARG A 104 16.07 3.76 -12.59
CA ARG A 104 16.08 5.20 -12.30
C ARG A 104 15.95 5.43 -10.81
N THR A 105 16.73 6.36 -10.29
CA THR A 105 16.62 6.84 -8.91
C THR A 105 15.82 8.14 -8.91
N THR A 106 14.76 8.19 -8.09
CA THR A 106 13.90 9.37 -7.88
C THR A 106 13.61 9.53 -6.38
N SER A 107 12.83 10.53 -5.98
CA SER A 107 12.31 10.70 -4.63
C SER A 107 11.16 9.72 -4.33
N ILE A 108 10.97 9.39 -3.06
CA ILE A 108 9.81 8.57 -2.63
C ILE A 108 8.48 9.23 -3.02
N ALA A 109 8.39 10.56 -2.92
CA ALA A 109 7.19 11.30 -3.28
C ALA A 109 6.77 11.11 -4.75
N GLU A 110 7.75 10.96 -5.66
CA GLU A 110 7.49 10.67 -7.07
C GLU A 110 7.07 9.20 -7.32
N CYS A 111 7.37 8.29 -6.40
CA CYS A 111 6.96 6.89 -6.49
C CYS A 111 5.61 6.58 -5.85
N GLU A 112 5.14 7.37 -4.87
CA GLU A 112 3.84 7.14 -4.25
C GLU A 112 2.66 7.07 -5.24
N PRO A 113 2.59 7.90 -6.30
CA PRO A 113 1.54 7.80 -7.31
C PRO A 113 1.48 6.46 -8.04
N LEU A 114 2.54 5.65 -8.04
CA LEU A 114 2.51 4.31 -8.65
C LEU A 114 1.47 3.42 -7.99
N LYS A 115 1.23 3.59 -6.69
CA LYS A 115 0.27 2.81 -5.92
C LYS A 115 -1.18 3.19 -6.23
N TRP A 116 -1.42 4.32 -6.91
CA TRP A 116 -2.78 4.81 -7.16
C TRP A 116 -3.50 3.94 -8.19
N GLY A 117 -4.54 3.25 -7.75
CA GLY A 117 -5.33 2.35 -8.60
C GLY A 117 -4.63 1.01 -8.90
N ALA A 118 -3.61 0.66 -8.13
CA ALA A 118 -2.96 -0.65 -8.17
C ALA A 118 -3.10 -1.34 -6.80
N ILE A 119 -2.92 -2.67 -6.78
CA ILE A 119 -2.70 -3.38 -5.52
C ILE A 119 -1.21 -3.28 -5.16
N ALA A 120 -0.91 -2.74 -3.99
CA ALA A 120 0.46 -2.55 -3.53
C ALA A 120 0.91 -3.68 -2.59
N PHE A 121 2.06 -4.29 -2.85
CA PHE A 121 2.75 -5.20 -1.92
C PHE A 121 3.93 -4.46 -1.32
N ASN A 122 3.80 -4.02 -0.07
CA ASN A 122 4.86 -3.31 0.63
C ASN A 122 5.63 -4.30 1.50
N VAL A 123 6.82 -4.69 1.05
CA VAL A 123 7.73 -5.57 1.78
C VAL A 123 8.72 -4.71 2.55
N LYS A 124 8.83 -4.91 3.87
CA LYS A 124 9.79 -4.20 4.72
C LYS A 124 10.39 -5.14 5.76
N TYR A 125 11.52 -4.77 6.31
CA TYR A 125 12.10 -5.49 7.45
C TYR A 125 11.35 -5.15 8.74
N GLY A 126 11.07 -6.13 9.60
CA GLY A 126 10.27 -5.92 10.81
C GLY A 126 10.01 -7.18 11.65
N GLN A 127 8.91 -7.16 12.42
CA GLN A 127 8.43 -8.35 13.11
C GLN A 127 7.59 -9.15 12.13
N GLU A 128 8.04 -10.36 11.81
CA GLU A 128 7.40 -11.24 10.83
C GLU A 128 5.87 -11.22 10.90
N GLY A 129 5.23 -10.92 9.78
CA GLY A 129 3.79 -10.79 9.72
C GLY A 129 3.32 -10.21 8.39
N THR A 130 2.05 -10.46 8.06
CA THR A 130 1.41 -9.82 6.91
C THR A 130 0.07 -9.25 7.33
N LYS A 131 -0.17 -8.00 6.93
CA LYS A 131 -1.45 -7.31 7.11
C LYS A 131 -2.03 -7.00 5.75
N PHE A 132 -3.32 -7.27 5.59
CA PHE A 132 -4.02 -7.02 4.35
C PHE A 132 -5.00 -5.87 4.49
N TYR A 133 -5.07 -5.06 3.44
CA TYR A 133 -5.96 -3.92 3.30
C TYR A 133 -6.59 -3.97 1.90
N PRO A 134 -7.70 -3.26 1.64
CA PRO A 134 -8.42 -3.36 0.36
C PRO A 134 -7.55 -3.20 -0.90
N ASN A 135 -6.52 -2.35 -0.83
CA ASN A 135 -5.62 -2.03 -1.94
C ASN A 135 -4.14 -2.29 -1.66
N ARG A 136 -3.78 -2.88 -0.52
CA ARG A 136 -2.37 -3.18 -0.21
C ARG A 136 -2.18 -4.34 0.75
N ALA A 137 -1.04 -5.00 0.64
CA ALA A 137 -0.50 -5.87 1.68
C ALA A 137 0.74 -5.22 2.28
N GLU A 138 0.86 -5.23 3.60
CA GLU A 138 2.08 -4.89 4.33
C GLU A 138 2.72 -6.17 4.84
N ILE A 139 3.93 -6.47 4.36
CA ILE A 139 4.63 -7.73 4.59
C ILE A 139 5.92 -7.39 5.33
N GLU A 140 6.03 -7.84 6.58
CA GLU A 140 7.21 -7.70 7.41
C GLU A 140 8.03 -8.99 7.36
N VAL A 141 9.31 -8.88 7.04
CA VAL A 141 10.27 -10.00 7.01
C VAL A 141 11.30 -9.87 8.12
N SER A 142 11.73 -11.00 8.67
CA SER A 142 12.77 -11.09 9.72
C SER A 142 14.10 -11.62 9.15
N PRO A 143 15.22 -11.59 9.91
CA PRO A 143 16.51 -12.12 9.44
C PRO A 143 16.48 -13.64 9.21
N ILE A 144 15.62 -14.34 9.95
CA ILE A 144 15.43 -15.80 9.84
C ILE A 144 14.49 -16.11 8.67
N TYR A 145 14.59 -15.32 7.59
CA TYR A 145 13.85 -15.58 6.37
C TYR A 145 14.44 -16.83 5.69
N GLY A 146 14.01 -17.99 6.17
CA GLY A 146 14.40 -19.32 5.69
C GLY A 146 13.43 -19.91 4.66
N GLY A 147 12.47 -19.12 4.16
CA GLY A 147 11.32 -19.60 3.40
C GLY A 147 10.97 -18.75 2.17
N ARG A 148 9.78 -18.98 1.60
CA ARG A 148 9.23 -18.30 0.43
C ARG A 148 8.19 -17.25 0.85
N CYS A 149 8.18 -16.07 0.22
CA CYS A 149 7.11 -15.09 0.36
C CYS A 149 6.05 -15.41 -0.67
N LEU A 150 5.04 -16.17 -0.26
CA LEU A 150 3.95 -16.56 -1.14
C LEU A 150 2.68 -15.84 -0.75
N ILE A 151 1.95 -15.37 -1.75
CA ILE A 151 0.55 -15.02 -1.60
C ILE A 151 -0.21 -16.35 -1.65
N SER A 152 -0.39 -16.99 -0.49
CA SER A 152 -1.11 -18.26 -0.35
C SER A 152 -2.40 -18.04 0.43
N ALA A 153 -3.51 -18.63 -0.05
CA ALA A 153 -4.80 -18.66 0.64
C ALA A 153 -4.81 -19.53 1.92
N GLY A 154 -3.66 -20.03 2.36
CA GLY A 154 -3.57 -20.84 3.55
C GLY A 154 -2.13 -21.06 3.98
N GLN A 155 -1.77 -20.46 5.10
CA GLN A 155 -1.55 -21.13 6.39
C GLN A 155 -0.60 -20.25 7.21
N ALA A 156 -1.16 -19.56 8.20
CA ALA A 156 -0.42 -19.34 9.43
C ALA A 156 -0.25 -20.74 10.05
N GLU A 157 0.97 -21.27 10.02
CA GLU A 157 1.40 -22.31 10.96
C GLU A 157 2.18 -21.65 12.10
#